data_AF-F3BBN6-F1
#
_entry.id   AF-F3BBN6-F1
#
_cell.length_a   1.000
_cell.length_b   1.000
_cell.length_c   1.000
_cell.angle_alpha   90.00
_cell.angle_beta   90.00
_cell.angle_gamma   90.00
#
_symmetry.space_group_name_H-M   'P 1'
#
loop_
_entity.id
_entity.type
_entity.pdbx_description
1 polymer ?
#
loop_
_entity_poly.entity_id
_entity_poly.type
_entity_poly.pdbx_seq_one_letter_code
_entity_poly.pdbx_strand_id
1 'polypeptide(L)'
;MKINKWKTAFLVCILALLFVPREAYAKETPTIIYNGQKKTFDLKNISENDLFKELKGLMPGDSVEQEIIIQTKDLTKETSLFLEADCKDEQELLKDMQFSVKQDGREISQSAVSFNQIRLGQFKGNSTVKVTVTLEVPVTVGNEIAEKEYNTEWTVIAQEDGKDINSKPIKTGDDFPIAMSMGILVLCAATIVYVLKRKNHHNP
;
A
#
# COMPACT_ATOMS: atom_id res chain seq x y z
N MET A 1 45.33 49.40 -20.28
CA MET A 1 45.48 47.93 -20.10
C MET A 1 44.83 47.23 -21.29
N LYS A 2 45.60 46.73 -22.27
CA LYS A 2 45.03 46.02 -23.44
C LYS A 2 44.61 44.61 -23.00
N ILE A 3 43.30 44.40 -22.90
CA ILE A 3 42.74 43.09 -22.54
C ILE A 3 42.93 42.16 -23.74
N ASN A 4 43.73 41.10 -23.58
CA ASN A 4 43.98 40.13 -24.64
C ASN A 4 42.69 39.38 -24.97
N LYS A 5 42.19 39.56 -26.20
CA LYS A 5 40.93 38.96 -26.68
C LYS A 5 40.88 37.43 -26.51
N TRP A 6 42.03 36.77 -26.55
CA TRP A 6 42.15 35.33 -26.28
C TRP A 6 41.97 34.96 -24.81
N LYS A 7 42.40 35.82 -23.87
CA LYS A 7 42.18 35.58 -22.43
C LYS A 7 40.72 35.77 -22.05
N THR A 8 40.03 36.75 -22.65
CA THR A 8 38.57 36.91 -22.48
C THR A 8 37.79 35.78 -23.10
N ALA A 9 38.17 35.29 -24.28
CA ALA A 9 37.51 34.14 -24.89
C ALA A 9 37.69 32.87 -24.04
N PHE A 10 38.88 32.66 -23.48
CA PHE A 10 39.15 31.51 -22.61
C PHE A 10 38.37 31.58 -21.28
N LEU A 11 38.29 32.78 -20.67
CA LEU A 11 37.52 32.99 -19.45
C LEU A 11 36.02 32.78 -19.67
N VAL A 12 35.47 33.23 -20.81
CA VAL A 12 34.06 33.05 -21.18
C VAL A 12 33.73 31.57 -21.42
N CYS A 13 34.63 30.79 -22.04
CA CYS A 13 34.43 29.35 -22.21
C CYS A 13 34.47 28.58 -20.87
N ILE A 14 35.33 28.95 -19.93
CA ILE A 14 35.37 28.32 -18.59
C ILE A 14 34.10 28.66 -17.79
N LEU A 15 33.61 29.90 -17.88
CA LEU A 15 32.37 30.30 -17.22
C LEU A 15 31.14 29.59 -17.80
N ALA A 16 31.13 29.32 -19.12
CA ALA A 16 30.05 28.58 -19.78
C ALA A 16 30.00 27.09 -19.37
N LEU A 17 31.13 26.48 -18.99
CA LEU A 17 31.18 25.10 -18.48
C LEU A 17 30.59 24.96 -17.06
N LEU A 18 30.49 26.05 -16.30
CA LEU A 18 29.84 26.05 -14.97
C LEU A 18 28.30 26.12 -15.05
N PHE A 19 27.75 26.43 -16.23
CA PHE A 19 26.31 26.52 -16.49
C PHE A 19 25.74 25.31 -17.24
N VAL A 20 26.52 24.24 -17.42
CA VAL A 20 25.97 22.98 -17.94
C VAL A 20 24.96 22.46 -16.91
N PRO A 21 23.70 22.22 -17.30
CA PRO A 21 22.74 21.60 -16.40
C PRO A 21 23.31 20.25 -15.97
N ARG A 22 23.58 20.09 -14.68
CA ARG A 22 23.87 18.77 -14.13
C ARG A 22 22.58 17.97 -14.23
N GLU A 23 22.57 16.97 -15.11
CA GLU A 23 21.61 15.87 -15.06
C GLU A 23 21.78 15.23 -13.67
N ALA A 24 20.90 15.57 -12.74
CA ALA A 24 20.78 14.83 -11.50
C ALA A 24 20.20 13.47 -11.88
N TYR A 25 21.04 12.44 -11.94
CA TYR A 25 20.59 11.07 -12.12
C TYR A 25 19.59 10.78 -11.00
N ALA A 26 18.31 10.69 -11.35
CA ALA A 26 17.29 10.26 -10.42
C ALA A 26 17.65 8.84 -9.99
N LYS A 27 18.03 8.67 -8.71
CA LYS A 27 18.22 7.36 -8.10
C LYS A 27 16.92 6.58 -8.30
N GLU A 28 16.99 5.43 -8.96
CA GLU A 28 15.80 4.61 -9.16
C GLU A 28 15.23 4.22 -7.80
N THR A 29 14.04 4.73 -7.47
CA THR A 29 13.42 4.52 -6.17
C THR A 29 12.80 3.12 -6.11
N PRO A 30 13.14 2.27 -5.12
CA PRO A 30 12.53 0.96 -4.94
C PRO A 30 11.01 1.06 -4.95
N THR A 31 10.35 0.21 -5.74
CA THR A 31 8.91 0.28 -5.94
C THR A 31 8.24 -1.06 -5.62
N ILE A 32 7.27 -1.04 -4.72
CA ILE A 32 6.38 -2.16 -4.40
C ILE A 32 5.09 -1.96 -5.19
N ILE A 33 4.67 -2.95 -5.96
CA ILE A 33 3.40 -2.94 -6.69
C ILE A 33 2.54 -4.09 -6.17
N TYR A 34 1.37 -3.78 -5.62
CA TYR A 34 0.38 -4.77 -5.23
C TYR A 34 -0.81 -4.76 -6.21
N ASN A 35 -1.12 -5.92 -6.80
CA ASN A 35 -2.34 -6.10 -7.59
C ASN A 35 -3.41 -6.83 -6.76
N GLY A 36 -4.48 -6.11 -6.40
CA GLY A 36 -5.55 -6.65 -5.56
C GLY A 36 -6.44 -7.67 -6.25
N GLN A 37 -6.58 -7.66 -7.58
CA GLN A 37 -7.37 -8.69 -8.28
C GLN A 37 -6.59 -10.01 -8.38
N LYS A 38 -5.29 -9.93 -8.70
CA LYS A 38 -4.42 -11.09 -8.88
C LYS A 38 -3.82 -11.62 -7.57
N LYS A 39 -3.87 -10.82 -6.50
CA LYS A 39 -3.22 -11.09 -5.21
C LYS A 39 -1.71 -11.32 -5.34
N THR A 40 -1.05 -10.53 -6.19
CA THR A 40 0.39 -10.64 -6.47
C THR A 40 1.13 -9.36 -6.11
N PHE A 41 2.40 -9.53 -5.74
CA PHE A 41 3.37 -8.44 -5.61
C PHE A 41 4.35 -8.46 -6.77
N ASP A 42 4.66 -7.28 -7.30
CA ASP A 42 5.79 -7.06 -8.20
C ASP A 42 6.71 -6.01 -7.58
N LEU A 43 8.01 -6.26 -7.60
CA LEU A 43 9.02 -5.30 -7.13
C LEU A 43 9.79 -4.74 -8.32
N LYS A 44 10.03 -3.43 -8.33
CA LYS A 44 10.81 -2.75 -9.38
C LYS A 44 11.89 -1.88 -8.77
N ASN A 45 12.90 -1.57 -9.59
CA ASN A 45 14.02 -0.71 -9.23
C ASN A 45 14.81 -1.25 -8.02
N ILE A 46 14.86 -2.56 -7.90
CA ILE A 46 15.62 -3.28 -6.87
C ILE A 46 16.60 -4.24 -7.54
N SER A 47 17.71 -4.52 -6.88
CA SER A 47 18.66 -5.56 -7.28
C SER A 47 18.55 -6.72 -6.31
N GLU A 48 18.58 -7.95 -6.81
CA GLU A 48 18.66 -9.16 -5.97
C GLU A 48 17.56 -9.24 -4.89
N ASN A 49 16.35 -8.78 -5.21
CA ASN A 49 15.20 -8.70 -4.28
C ASN A 49 15.42 -7.83 -3.02
N ASP A 50 16.42 -6.95 -3.03
CA ASP A 50 16.72 -6.06 -1.92
C ASP A 50 15.96 -4.73 -2.02
N LEU A 51 14.95 -4.57 -1.14
CA LEU A 51 14.15 -3.36 -1.02
C LEU A 51 14.90 -2.23 -0.28
N PHE A 52 15.92 -2.54 0.52
CA PHE A 52 16.45 -1.68 1.59
C PHE A 52 17.96 -1.50 1.51
N LYS A 53 18.45 -1.06 0.35
CA LYS A 53 19.88 -0.84 0.08
C LYS A 53 20.57 0.10 1.06
N GLU A 54 19.87 1.14 1.51
CA GLU A 54 20.45 2.16 2.39
C GLU A 54 20.48 1.70 3.86
N LEU A 55 19.65 0.72 4.24
CA LEU A 55 19.45 0.31 5.63
C LEU A 55 20.43 -0.81 6.02
N LYS A 56 21.66 -0.74 5.52
CA LYS A 56 22.71 -1.76 5.66
C LYS A 56 23.97 -1.17 6.25
N GLY A 57 24.75 -2.01 6.95
CA GLY A 57 26.02 -1.59 7.55
C GLY A 57 25.86 -0.53 8.64
N LEU A 58 24.74 -0.55 9.35
CA LEU A 58 24.41 0.43 10.38
C LEU A 58 25.18 0.14 11.67
N MET A 59 25.60 1.21 12.34
CA MET A 59 26.25 1.18 13.65
C MET A 59 25.29 1.67 14.75
N PRO A 60 25.53 1.30 16.02
CA PRO A 60 24.81 1.88 17.14
C PRO A 60 24.86 3.41 17.13
N GLY A 61 23.69 4.04 17.17
CA GLY A 61 23.50 5.49 17.06
C GLY A 61 23.11 5.98 15.67
N ASP A 62 23.13 5.13 14.64
CA ASP A 62 22.73 5.52 13.29
C ASP A 62 21.21 5.68 13.17
N SER A 63 20.81 6.64 12.33
CA SER A 63 19.44 6.85 11.89
C SER A 63 19.46 7.07 10.39
N VAL A 64 18.95 6.10 9.62
CA VAL A 64 19.02 6.12 8.15
C VAL A 64 17.63 6.14 7.55
N GLU A 65 17.42 7.04 6.60
CA GLU A 65 16.18 7.19 5.84
C GLU A 65 16.32 6.64 4.41
N GLN A 66 15.26 6.02 3.91
CA GLN A 66 15.15 5.59 2.51
C GLN A 66 13.75 5.88 1.97
N GLU A 67 13.66 6.41 0.75
CA GLU A 67 12.39 6.52 0.04
C GLU A 67 12.02 5.22 -0.67
N ILE A 68 10.75 4.84 -0.61
CA ILE A 68 10.16 3.76 -1.41
C ILE A 68 8.84 4.24 -2.04
N ILE A 69 8.51 3.70 -3.21
CA ILE A 69 7.24 3.96 -3.90
C ILE A 69 6.33 2.75 -3.70
N ILE A 70 5.08 3.01 -3.34
CA ILE A 70 4.04 2.00 -3.22
C ILE A 70 2.99 2.26 -4.29
N GLN A 71 2.70 1.25 -5.09
CA GLN A 71 1.65 1.26 -6.10
C GLN A 71 0.60 0.20 -5.79
N THR A 72 -0.66 0.60 -5.81
CA THR A 72 -1.79 -0.33 -5.74
C THR A 72 -2.53 -0.34 -7.07
N LYS A 73 -2.90 -1.53 -7.53
CA LYS A 73 -3.62 -1.74 -8.80
C LYS A 73 -4.77 -2.71 -8.60
N ASP A 74 -5.88 -2.45 -9.27
CA ASP A 74 -7.06 -3.30 -9.34
C ASP A 74 -7.54 -3.78 -7.97
N LEU A 75 -7.55 -2.89 -6.98
CA LEU A 75 -8.01 -3.24 -5.63
C LEU A 75 -9.50 -3.59 -5.62
N THR A 76 -9.84 -4.72 -5.01
CA THR A 76 -11.24 -5.16 -4.82
C THR A 76 -11.81 -4.68 -3.49
N LYS A 77 -10.96 -4.49 -2.49
CA LYS A 77 -11.25 -3.99 -1.14
C LYS A 77 -10.22 -2.93 -0.75
N GLU A 78 -10.57 -2.08 0.22
CA GLU A 78 -9.56 -1.27 0.88
C GLU A 78 -8.48 -2.20 1.50
N THR A 79 -7.22 -1.89 1.25
CA THR A 79 -6.08 -2.74 1.58
C THR A 79 -5.06 -1.97 2.40
N SER A 80 -4.63 -2.57 3.51
CA SER A 80 -3.48 -2.12 4.29
C SER A 80 -2.25 -2.92 3.86
N LEU A 81 -1.13 -2.25 3.57
CA LEU A 81 0.15 -2.92 3.32
C LEU A 81 1.03 -2.83 4.56
N PHE A 82 1.67 -3.94 4.87
CA PHE A 82 2.56 -4.09 6.01
C PHE A 82 3.91 -4.64 5.59
N LEU A 83 4.88 -4.42 6.46
CA LEU A 83 6.22 -4.93 6.38
C LEU A 83 6.52 -5.68 7.69
N GLU A 84 7.04 -6.89 7.57
CA GLU A 84 7.41 -7.73 8.72
C GLU A 84 8.83 -8.25 8.52
N ALA A 85 9.67 -8.13 9.53
CA ALA A 85 11.00 -8.71 9.55
C ALA A 85 10.96 -10.12 10.13
N ASP A 86 11.69 -11.07 9.54
CA ASP A 86 11.99 -12.32 10.22
C ASP A 86 13.10 -12.07 11.24
N CYS A 87 12.77 -12.23 12.51
CA CYS A 87 13.63 -11.88 13.66
C CYS A 87 13.76 -13.03 14.66
N LYS A 88 13.47 -14.27 14.28
CA LYS A 88 13.40 -15.39 15.25
C LYS A 88 14.71 -15.58 16.02
N ASP A 89 15.85 -15.42 15.35
CA ASP A 89 17.16 -15.67 15.94
C ASP A 89 17.76 -14.38 16.55
N GLU A 90 17.28 -13.19 16.14
CA GLU A 90 17.80 -11.88 16.50
C GLU A 90 16.81 -11.00 17.29
N GLN A 91 15.76 -11.57 17.88
CA GLN A 91 14.68 -10.81 18.52
C GLN A 91 15.18 -9.88 19.64
N GLU A 92 16.13 -10.34 20.45
CA GLU A 92 16.75 -9.59 21.54
C GLU A 92 17.59 -8.40 21.07
N LEU A 93 18.04 -8.44 19.83
CA LEU A 93 18.79 -7.36 19.19
C LEU A 93 17.84 -6.35 18.54
N LEU A 94 16.89 -6.86 17.75
CA LEU A 94 16.00 -6.04 16.94
C LEU A 94 14.86 -5.40 17.75
N LYS A 95 14.68 -5.80 19.01
CA LYS A 95 13.64 -5.25 19.91
C LYS A 95 13.80 -3.77 20.22
N ASP A 96 15.03 -3.28 20.27
CA ASP A 96 15.32 -1.91 20.63
C ASP A 96 15.45 -1.03 19.37
N MET A 97 15.62 -1.63 18.20
CA MET A 97 15.66 -0.90 16.92
C MET A 97 14.26 -0.44 16.52
N GLN A 98 14.17 0.82 16.12
CA GLN A 98 12.89 1.45 15.78
C GLN A 98 12.79 1.65 14.27
N PHE A 99 11.68 1.21 13.69
CA PHE A 99 11.35 1.43 12.30
C PHE A 99 10.12 2.35 12.21
N SER A 100 10.26 3.46 11.49
CA SER A 100 9.17 4.41 11.26
C SER A 100 8.89 4.59 9.77
N VAL A 101 7.65 4.93 9.47
CA VAL A 101 7.16 5.19 8.11
C VAL A 101 6.50 6.56 8.09
N LYS A 102 6.98 7.42 7.19
CA LYS A 102 6.41 8.73 6.92
C LYS A 102 5.79 8.77 5.53
N GLN A 103 4.61 9.34 5.44
CA GLN A 103 3.95 9.65 4.18
C GLN A 103 3.60 11.13 4.16
N ASP A 104 3.98 11.83 3.08
CA ASP A 104 3.77 13.29 2.94
C ASP A 104 4.31 14.10 4.14
N GLY A 105 5.45 13.66 4.69
CA GLY A 105 6.12 14.29 5.84
C GLY A 105 5.47 14.01 7.20
N ARG A 106 4.40 13.21 7.28
CA ARG A 106 3.77 12.79 8.53
C ARG A 106 4.09 11.34 8.84
N GLU A 107 4.46 11.05 10.09
CA GLU A 107 4.61 9.68 10.55
C GLU A 107 3.25 8.98 10.61
N ILE A 108 3.15 7.83 9.96
CA ILE A 108 1.92 7.02 9.88
C ILE A 108 2.05 5.70 10.65
N SER A 109 3.28 5.26 10.92
CA SER A 109 3.56 4.05 11.67
C SER A 109 4.95 4.16 12.29
N GLN A 110 5.10 3.66 13.51
CA GLN A 110 6.38 3.49 14.18
C GLN A 110 6.28 2.25 15.08
N SER A 111 7.27 1.38 15.01
CA SER A 111 7.34 0.19 15.86
C SER A 111 8.76 -0.33 15.98
N ALA A 112 9.01 -1.08 17.05
CA ALA A 112 10.17 -1.96 17.13
C ALA A 112 10.15 -2.97 15.99
N VAL A 113 11.33 -3.30 15.46
CA VAL A 113 11.48 -4.22 14.31
C VAL A 113 11.02 -5.65 14.66
N SER A 114 11.27 -6.11 15.88
CA SER A 114 11.19 -7.54 16.21
C SER A 114 9.82 -8.09 16.64
N PHE A 115 8.81 -7.24 16.85
CA PHE A 115 7.56 -7.67 17.47
C PHE A 115 6.30 -7.43 16.64
N ASN A 116 6.31 -6.47 15.71
CA ASN A 116 5.08 -6.06 15.04
C ASN A 116 5.25 -5.88 13.54
N GLN A 117 4.14 -6.09 12.85
CA GLN A 117 3.96 -5.65 11.48
C GLN A 117 3.96 -4.11 11.42
N ILE A 118 4.85 -3.57 10.60
CA ILE A 118 4.98 -2.13 10.38
C ILE A 118 4.07 -1.74 9.23
N ARG A 119 3.11 -0.84 9.47
CA ARG A 119 2.17 -0.41 8.44
C ARG A 119 2.84 0.55 7.46
N LEU A 120 2.88 0.17 6.19
CA LEU A 120 3.40 1.01 5.10
C LEU A 120 2.36 2.00 4.55
N GLY A 121 1.07 1.69 4.70
CA GLY A 121 -0.01 2.56 4.26
C GLY A 121 -1.36 1.84 4.19
N GLN A 122 -2.43 2.63 3.97
CA GLN A 122 -3.78 2.13 3.70
C GLN A 122 -4.31 2.73 2.41
N PHE A 123 -4.82 1.89 1.52
CA PHE A 123 -5.15 2.23 0.15
C PHE A 123 -6.59 1.87 -0.18
N LYS A 124 -7.30 2.77 -0.87
CA LYS A 124 -8.74 2.64 -1.18
C LYS A 124 -9.03 2.41 -2.67
N GLY A 125 -7.99 2.21 -3.47
CA GLY A 125 -8.09 2.05 -4.91
C GLY A 125 -6.72 2.09 -5.55
N ASN A 126 -6.68 2.38 -6.84
CA ASN A 126 -5.43 2.52 -7.57
C ASN A 126 -4.70 3.79 -7.12
N SER A 127 -3.45 3.65 -6.69
CA SER A 127 -2.68 4.77 -6.17
C SER A 127 -1.18 4.56 -6.40
N THR A 128 -0.45 5.67 -6.41
CA THR A 128 1.01 5.70 -6.36
C THR A 128 1.39 6.68 -5.26
N VAL A 129 2.02 6.18 -4.21
CA VAL A 129 2.37 6.95 -3.02
C VAL A 129 3.86 6.78 -2.76
N LYS A 130 4.54 7.87 -2.43
CA LYS A 130 5.90 7.84 -1.93
C LYS A 130 5.86 7.80 -0.40
N VAL A 131 6.59 6.88 0.20
CA VAL A 131 6.79 6.83 1.65
C VAL A 131 8.28 6.84 1.96
N THR A 132 8.64 7.47 3.07
CA THR A 132 9.99 7.49 3.61
C THR A 132 10.02 6.56 4.80
N VAL A 133 10.86 5.54 4.75
CA VAL A 133 11.13 4.66 5.88
C VAL A 133 12.38 5.11 6.60
N THR A 134 12.40 4.97 7.92
CA THR A 134 13.56 5.30 8.75
C THR A 134 13.83 4.14 9.71
N LEU A 135 15.06 3.66 9.74
CA LEU A 135 15.54 2.71 10.76
C LEU A 135 16.52 3.44 11.68
N GLU A 136 16.22 3.39 12.97
CA GLU A 136 17.03 3.94 14.04
C GLU A 136 17.62 2.81 14.88
N VAL A 137 18.95 2.80 14.99
CA VAL A 137 19.69 1.84 15.79
C VAL A 137 20.13 2.55 17.07
N PRO A 138 19.60 2.20 18.25
CA PRO A 138 19.96 2.92 19.46
C PRO A 138 21.41 2.65 19.89
N VAL A 139 22.01 3.63 20.56
CA VAL A 139 23.37 3.52 21.12
C VAL A 139 23.48 2.48 22.24
N THR A 140 22.36 2.07 22.83
CA THR A 140 22.29 1.11 23.95
C THR A 140 22.57 -0.32 23.54
N VAL A 141 22.50 -0.64 22.24
CA VAL A 141 22.80 -1.97 21.69
C VAL A 141 24.32 -2.21 21.59
N GLY A 142 25.08 -1.63 22.52
CA GLY A 142 26.51 -1.31 22.38
C GLY A 142 27.44 -2.38 22.96
N ASN A 143 27.66 -3.45 22.19
CA ASN A 143 28.92 -4.22 21.98
C ASN A 143 28.63 -5.61 21.42
N GLU A 144 27.45 -6.17 21.68
CA GLU A 144 27.02 -7.49 21.23
C GLU A 144 26.88 -7.61 19.70
N ILE A 145 26.80 -6.47 19.00
CA ILE A 145 26.53 -6.35 17.56
C ILE A 145 27.56 -5.59 16.74
N ALA A 146 28.47 -4.84 17.38
CA ALA A 146 29.44 -4.02 16.65
C ALA A 146 30.41 -4.83 15.76
N GLU A 147 30.48 -6.14 15.96
CA GLU A 147 31.36 -7.07 15.22
C GLU A 147 30.59 -8.17 14.47
N LYS A 148 29.26 -8.08 14.37
CA LYS A 148 28.43 -9.11 13.74
C LYS A 148 27.59 -8.53 12.61
N GLU A 149 27.57 -9.24 11.49
CA GLU A 149 26.62 -8.98 10.41
C GLU A 149 25.33 -9.74 10.68
N TYR A 150 24.21 -9.01 10.62
CA TYR A 150 22.87 -9.59 10.75
C TYR A 150 22.11 -9.37 9.45
N ASN A 151 21.56 -10.45 8.92
CA ASN A 151 20.75 -10.42 7.73
C ASN A 151 19.30 -10.59 8.13
N THR A 152 18.48 -9.58 7.85
CA THR A 152 17.05 -9.62 8.14
C THR A 152 16.29 -9.80 6.84
N GLU A 153 15.52 -10.87 6.73
CA GLU A 153 14.57 -11.04 5.63
C GLU A 153 13.29 -10.26 5.94
N TRP A 154 12.80 -9.54 4.95
CA TRP A 154 11.60 -8.71 5.08
C TRP A 154 10.50 -9.23 4.17
N THR A 155 9.30 -9.41 4.73
CA THR A 155 8.11 -9.83 4.00
C THR A 155 7.14 -8.67 3.88
N VAL A 156 6.65 -8.43 2.66
CA VAL A 156 5.57 -7.48 2.40
C VAL A 156 4.24 -8.21 2.43
N ILE A 157 3.29 -7.70 3.21
CA ILE A 157 2.00 -8.33 3.46
C ILE A 157 0.89 -7.39 3.02
N ALA A 158 -0.10 -7.93 2.30
CA ALA A 158 -1.33 -7.21 1.98
C ALA A 158 -2.49 -7.76 2.79
N GLN A 159 -3.17 -6.88 3.52
CA GLN A 159 -4.36 -7.19 4.30
C GLN A 159 -5.57 -6.46 3.73
N GLU A 160 -6.54 -7.21 3.23
CA GLU A 160 -7.80 -6.70 2.65
C GLU A 160 -8.94 -6.69 3.66
N ASP A 161 -8.78 -5.86 4.69
CA ASP A 161 -9.67 -5.79 5.86
C ASP A 161 -10.74 -4.70 5.76
N GLY A 162 -10.67 -3.80 4.79
CA GLY A 162 -11.62 -2.70 4.67
C GLY A 162 -12.76 -2.95 3.67
N LYS A 163 -13.42 -1.86 3.26
CA LYS A 163 -14.68 -1.93 2.49
C LYS A 163 -14.45 -2.41 1.05
N ASP A 164 -15.44 -3.09 0.48
CA ASP A 164 -15.47 -3.43 -0.95
C ASP A 164 -15.55 -2.15 -1.80
N ILE A 165 -14.60 -1.98 -2.71
CA ILE A 165 -14.46 -0.78 -3.55
C ILE A 165 -15.56 -0.72 -4.63
N ASN A 166 -16.15 -1.86 -5.00
CA ASN A 166 -17.19 -1.98 -6.04
C ASN A 166 -18.49 -2.64 -5.55
N SER A 167 -18.84 -2.53 -4.27
CA SER A 167 -20.08 -3.09 -3.75
C SER A 167 -21.30 -2.35 -4.33
N LYS A 168 -21.89 -2.88 -5.40
CA LYS A 168 -23.30 -2.57 -5.72
C LYS A 168 -24.13 -2.96 -4.50
N PRO A 169 -25.15 -2.17 -4.09
CA PRO A 169 -26.04 -2.59 -3.01
C PRO A 169 -26.65 -3.93 -3.39
N ILE A 170 -26.46 -4.95 -2.53
CA ILE A 170 -27.14 -6.22 -2.69
C ILE A 170 -28.62 -5.92 -2.48
N LYS A 171 -29.43 -5.98 -3.54
CA LYS A 171 -30.90 -6.02 -3.43
C LYS A 171 -31.26 -7.30 -2.67
N THR A 172 -31.44 -7.21 -1.36
CA THR A 172 -31.99 -8.31 -0.57
C THR A 172 -33.49 -8.37 -0.81
N GLY A 173 -33.95 -9.47 -1.41
CA GLY A 173 -35.23 -10.17 -1.13
C GLY A 173 -36.58 -9.47 -1.27
N ASP A 174 -36.66 -8.14 -1.32
CA ASP A 174 -37.92 -7.37 -1.33
C ASP A 174 -38.44 -7.08 -2.74
N ASP A 175 -38.04 -7.87 -3.74
CA ASP A 175 -38.64 -7.88 -5.08
C ASP A 175 -39.62 -9.07 -5.24
N PHE A 176 -40.24 -9.56 -4.16
CA PHE A 176 -41.43 -10.39 -4.32
C PHE A 176 -42.48 -9.55 -5.04
N PRO A 177 -43.01 -9.96 -6.20
CA PRO A 177 -43.99 -9.17 -6.92
C PRO A 177 -45.32 -9.25 -6.18
N ILE A 178 -45.51 -8.38 -5.17
CA ILE A 178 -46.74 -8.25 -4.37
C ILE A 178 -47.96 -8.06 -5.28
N ALA A 179 -47.79 -7.41 -6.43
CA ALA A 179 -48.82 -7.28 -7.45
C ALA A 179 -49.29 -8.64 -8.01
N MET A 180 -48.39 -9.61 -8.17
CA MET A 180 -48.69 -10.93 -8.69
C MET A 180 -49.45 -11.78 -7.65
N SER A 181 -49.09 -11.69 -6.37
CA SER A 181 -49.84 -12.36 -5.29
C SER A 181 -51.22 -11.76 -5.07
N MET A 182 -51.38 -10.43 -5.19
CA MET A 182 -52.71 -9.79 -5.18
C MET A 182 -53.57 -10.23 -6.37
N GLY A 183 -52.98 -10.39 -7.56
CA GLY A 183 -53.69 -10.92 -8.73
C GLY A 183 -54.22 -12.35 -8.51
N ILE A 184 -53.43 -13.22 -7.89
CA ILE A 184 -53.83 -14.60 -7.56
C ILE A 184 -54.98 -14.61 -6.53
N LEU A 185 -54.92 -13.76 -5.50
CA LEU A 185 -56.00 -13.66 -4.49
C LEU A 185 -57.33 -13.22 -5.09
N VAL A 186 -57.33 -12.26 -6.01
CA VAL A 186 -58.55 -11.79 -6.70
C VAL A 186 -59.15 -12.89 -7.58
N LEU A 187 -58.31 -13.67 -8.28
CA LEU A 187 -58.76 -14.82 -9.08
C LEU A 187 -59.38 -15.92 -8.21
N CYS A 188 -58.78 -16.24 -7.05
CA CYS A 188 -59.34 -17.17 -6.08
C CYS A 188 -60.69 -16.69 -5.53
N ALA A 189 -60.82 -15.40 -5.18
CA ALA A 189 -62.10 -14.86 -4.72
C ALA A 189 -63.17 -14.90 -5.82
N ALA A 190 -62.84 -14.55 -7.06
CA ALA A 190 -63.78 -14.55 -8.18
C ALA A 190 -64.28 -15.97 -8.52
N THR A 191 -63.39 -16.97 -8.48
CA THR A 191 -63.75 -18.38 -8.69
C THR A 191 -64.67 -18.92 -7.59
N ILE A 192 -64.42 -18.57 -6.32
CA ILE A 192 -65.30 -18.94 -5.20
C ILE A 192 -66.68 -18.32 -5.39
N VAL A 193 -66.76 -17.02 -5.73
CA VAL A 193 -68.04 -16.33 -5.99
C VAL A 193 -68.78 -16.95 -7.17
N TYR A 194 -68.09 -17.29 -8.25
CA TYR A 194 -68.69 -17.94 -9.41
C TYR A 194 -69.28 -19.31 -9.08
N VAL A 195 -68.56 -20.13 -8.30
CA VAL A 195 -69.04 -21.45 -7.86
C VAL A 195 -70.26 -21.33 -6.96
N LEU A 196 -70.26 -20.38 -6.01
CA LEU A 196 -71.40 -20.13 -5.13
C LEU A 196 -72.63 -19.65 -5.92
N LYS A 197 -72.45 -18.73 -6.89
CA LYS A 197 -73.53 -18.25 -7.75
C LYS A 197 -74.09 -19.36 -8.64
N ARG A 198 -73.24 -20.24 -9.18
CA ARG A 198 -73.66 -21.40 -9.99
C ARG A 198 -74.44 -22.42 -9.16
N LYS A 199 -74.06 -22.64 -7.90
CA LYS A 199 -74.77 -23.54 -6.98
C LYS A 199 -76.17 -23.02 -6.64
N ASN A 200 -76.34 -21.71 -6.47
CA ASN A 200 -77.64 -21.08 -6.24
C ASN A 200 -78.57 -21.09 -7.48
N HIS A 201 -78.02 -21.11 -8.70
CA HIS A 201 -78.81 -21.24 -9.93
C HIS A 201 -79.15 -22.69 -10.33
N HIS A 202 -78.60 -23.69 -9.63
CA HIS A 202 -78.88 -25.12 -9.87
C HIS A 202 -79.68 -25.78 -8.73
N ASN A 203 -80.12 -25.01 -7.73
CA ASN A 203 -81.14 -25.44 -6.77
C ASN A 203 -82.47 -24.78 -7.18
N PRO A 204 -83.48 -25.53 -7.63
CA PRO A 204 -84.83 -25.01 -7.84
C PRO A 204 -85.50 -24.60 -6.52
#